data_AF-A0A5E9AJZ8-F1
#
_entry.id   AF-A0A5E9AJZ8-F1
#
_cell.length_a   1.000
_cell.length_b   1.000
_cell.length_c   1.000
_cell.angle_alpha   90.00
_cell.angle_beta   90.00
_cell.angle_gamma   90.00
#
_symmetry.space_group_name_H-M   'P 1'
#
loop_
_entity.id
_entity.type
_entity.pdbx_description
1 polymer ?
#
loop_
_entity_poly.entity_id
_entity_poly.type
_entity_poly.pdbx_seq_one_letter_code
_entity_poly.pdbx_strand_id
1 'polypeptide(L)'
;MFLGTSAAAAMLSWVPDLAVWLVSASALAGVLLLVMDPAGAARDHRALRSRLQMIRAGLEEYTDTEESLRRARAGVIRTCADAPPGYRAAQAIAFNNAVNAFYDESAASQHRYKIGFWRGLFANVFPMRGHRFPKEQPLPQRIDNGNDGSDRAGH
;
A
#
# COMPACT_ATOMS: atom_id res chain seq x y z
N MET A 1 -8.72 -22.08 18.95
CA MET A 1 -9.92 -21.80 18.13
C MET A 1 -11.24 -22.11 18.82
N PHE A 2 -11.32 -23.05 19.78
CA PHE A 2 -12.58 -23.46 20.41
C PHE A 2 -13.37 -22.36 21.15
N LEU A 3 -12.70 -21.40 21.81
CA LEU A 3 -13.38 -20.31 22.54
C LEU A 3 -14.15 -19.34 21.64
N GLY A 4 -13.66 -19.10 20.41
CA GLY A 4 -14.31 -18.18 19.47
C GLY A 4 -15.57 -18.78 18.85
N THR A 5 -15.51 -20.06 18.49
CA THR A 5 -16.65 -20.81 17.94
C THR A 5 -17.78 -21.00 18.95
N SER A 6 -17.47 -21.23 20.23
CA SER A 6 -18.50 -21.37 21.27
C SER A 6 -19.19 -20.04 21.62
N ALA A 7 -18.47 -18.92 21.62
CA ALA A 7 -19.04 -17.60 21.83
C ALA A 7 -19.95 -17.16 20.68
N ALA A 8 -19.54 -17.43 19.44
CA ALA A 8 -20.37 -17.18 18.26
C ALA A 8 -21.65 -18.04 18.25
N ALA A 9 -21.54 -19.33 18.62
CA ALA A 9 -22.69 -20.21 18.74
C ALA A 9 -23.68 -19.77 19.84
N ALA A 10 -23.18 -19.27 20.97
CA ALA A 10 -24.02 -18.73 22.04
C ALA A 10 -24.78 -17.47 21.61
N MET A 11 -24.12 -16.53 20.93
CA MET A 11 -24.78 -15.33 20.38
C MET A 11 -25.81 -15.66 19.29
N LEU A 12 -25.54 -16.66 18.45
CA LEU A 12 -26.47 -17.12 17.40
C LEU A 12 -27.79 -17.66 17.96
N SER A 13 -27.76 -18.25 19.16
CA SER A 13 -28.94 -18.85 19.79
C SER A 13 -29.96 -17.83 20.30
N TRP A 14 -29.54 -16.58 20.51
CA TRP A 14 -30.41 -15.52 21.07
C TRP A 14 -31.17 -14.73 20.01
N VAL A 15 -30.68 -14.67 18.76
CA VAL A 15 -31.33 -13.94 17.66
C VAL A 15 -31.18 -14.73 16.36
N PRO A 16 -32.21 -15.48 15.92
CA PRO A 16 -32.14 -16.33 14.72
C PRO A 16 -31.78 -15.58 13.44
N ASP A 17 -32.24 -14.34 13.29
CA ASP A 17 -31.95 -13.50 12.11
C ASP A 17 -30.47 -13.09 12.03
N LEU A 18 -29.79 -12.97 13.17
CA LEU A 18 -28.38 -12.61 13.25
C LEU A 18 -27.50 -13.77 12.77
N ALA A 19 -27.96 -15.01 12.95
CA ALA A 19 -27.31 -16.22 12.43
C ALA A 19 -27.20 -16.20 10.90
N VAL A 20 -28.29 -15.88 10.22
CA VAL A 20 -28.35 -15.85 8.75
C VAL A 20 -27.42 -14.78 8.21
N TRP A 21 -27.39 -13.60 8.85
CA TRP A 21 -26.49 -12.52 8.47
C TRP A 21 -25.01 -12.86 8.69
N LEU A 22 -24.65 -13.46 9.82
CA LEU A 22 -23.27 -13.87 10.11
C LEU A 22 -22.77 -14.95 9.15
N VAL A 23 -23.60 -15.97 8.89
CA VAL A 23 -23.25 -17.04 7.94
C VAL A 23 -23.08 -16.46 6.54
N SER A 24 -24.02 -15.62 6.09
CA SER A 24 -23.95 -14.98 4.78
C SER A 24 -22.74 -14.05 4.65
N ALA A 25 -22.44 -13.25 5.67
CA ALA A 25 -21.27 -12.37 5.71
C ALA A 25 -19.96 -13.17 5.70
N SER A 26 -19.88 -14.27 6.45
CA SER A 26 -18.70 -15.14 6.47
C SER A 26 -18.46 -15.85 5.13
N ALA A 27 -19.54 -16.30 4.47
CA ALA A 27 -19.48 -16.90 3.15
C ALA A 27 -19.03 -15.89 2.09
N LEU A 28 -19.60 -14.67 2.11
CA LEU A 28 -19.18 -13.57 1.24
C LEU A 28 -17.71 -13.17 1.48
N ALA A 29 -17.28 -13.11 2.74
CA ALA A 29 -15.88 -12.87 3.07
C ALA A 29 -14.95 -13.97 2.53
N GLY A 30 -15.37 -15.24 2.60
CA GLY A 30 -14.65 -16.36 2.01
C GLY A 30 -14.53 -16.27 0.50
N VAL A 31 -15.61 -15.93 -0.21
CA VAL A 31 -15.60 -15.71 -1.66
C VAL A 31 -14.70 -14.51 -2.02
N LEU A 32 -14.77 -13.42 -1.26
CA LEU A 32 -13.93 -12.25 -1.47
C LEU A 32 -12.44 -12.58 -1.29
N LEU A 33 -12.09 -13.38 -0.26
CA LEU A 33 -10.73 -13.86 -0.05
C LEU A 33 -10.25 -14.74 -1.21
N LEU A 34 -11.14 -15.56 -1.79
CA LEU A 34 -10.83 -16.40 -2.95
C LEU A 34 -10.56 -15.55 -4.20
N VAL A 35 -11.39 -14.52 -4.44
CA VAL A 35 -11.26 -13.60 -5.59
C VAL A 35 -10.01 -12.72 -5.46
N MET A 36 -9.69 -12.27 -4.24
CA MET A 36 -8.52 -11.42 -4.00
C MET A 36 -7.19 -12.20 -4.02
N ASP A 37 -7.23 -13.54 -3.98
CA ASP A 37 -6.09 -14.47 -3.96
C ASP A 37 -4.78 -13.88 -3.41
N PRO A 38 -4.74 -13.56 -2.10
CA PRO A 38 -3.53 -13.01 -1.48
C PRO A 38 -2.36 -14.00 -1.52
N ALA A 39 -2.63 -15.31 -1.64
CA ALA A 39 -1.62 -16.34 -1.73
C ALA A 39 -0.91 -16.33 -3.10
N GLY A 40 -1.67 -16.13 -4.18
CA GLY A 40 -1.14 -15.88 -5.52
C GLY A 40 -0.26 -14.62 -5.55
N ALA A 41 -0.77 -13.50 -5.02
CA ALA A 41 -0.04 -12.23 -4.97
C ALA A 41 1.30 -12.35 -4.21
N ALA A 42 1.36 -13.14 -3.12
CA ALA A 42 2.57 -13.37 -2.37
C ALA A 42 3.63 -14.17 -3.16
N ARG A 43 3.20 -15.14 -3.99
CA ARG A 43 4.10 -15.91 -4.88
C ARG A 43 4.66 -15.02 -5.97
N ASP A 44 3.81 -14.22 -6.61
CA ASP A 44 4.23 -13.28 -7.64
C ASP A 44 5.22 -12.24 -7.10
N HIS A 45 5.02 -11.78 -5.86
CA HIS A 45 5.95 -10.87 -5.21
C HIS A 45 7.35 -11.49 -5.01
N ARG A 46 7.42 -12.76 -4.60
CA ARG A 46 8.72 -13.47 -4.47
C ARG A 46 9.40 -13.64 -5.82
N ALA A 47 8.63 -14.02 -6.85
CA ALA A 47 9.16 -14.18 -8.21
C ALA A 47 9.70 -12.86 -8.77
N LEU A 48 8.96 -11.76 -8.60
CA LEU A 48 9.38 -10.42 -9.04
C LEU A 48 10.65 -9.96 -8.32
N ARG A 49 10.71 -10.15 -7.00
CA ARG A 49 11.88 -9.79 -6.18
C ARG A 49 13.11 -10.58 -6.61
N SER A 50 12.97 -11.88 -6.87
CA SER A 50 14.07 -12.72 -7.34
C SER A 50 14.64 -12.24 -8.68
N ARG A 51 13.76 -11.96 -9.67
CA ARG A 51 14.16 -11.44 -10.98
C ARG A 51 14.91 -10.10 -10.86
N LEU A 52 14.43 -9.20 -9.99
CA LEU A 52 15.05 -7.90 -9.79
C LEU A 52 16.44 -8.01 -9.13
N GLN A 53 16.61 -8.94 -8.20
CA GLN A 53 17.92 -9.19 -7.59
C GLN A 53 18.91 -9.82 -8.58
N MET A 54 18.46 -10.71 -9.47
CA MET A 54 19.31 -11.22 -10.55
C MET A 54 19.81 -10.11 -11.48
N ILE A 55 18.94 -9.14 -11.82
CA ILE A 55 19.36 -7.99 -12.64
C ILE A 55 20.39 -7.14 -11.90
N ARG A 56 20.23 -6.94 -10.57
CA ARG A 56 21.21 -6.22 -9.75
C ARG A 56 22.55 -6.94 -9.64
N ALA A 57 22.54 -8.24 -9.39
CA ALA A 57 23.75 -9.05 -9.38
C ALA A 57 24.47 -8.98 -10.73
N GLY A 58 23.72 -9.09 -11.83
CA GLY A 58 24.29 -8.89 -13.17
C GLY A 58 24.92 -7.52 -13.36
N LEU A 59 24.29 -6.45 -12.88
CA LEU A 59 24.86 -5.10 -12.91
C LEU A 59 26.18 -4.98 -12.14
N GLU A 60 26.35 -5.71 -11.04
CA GLU A 60 27.61 -5.74 -10.28
C GLU A 60 28.70 -6.58 -10.98
N GLU A 61 28.32 -7.57 -11.78
CA GLU A 61 29.23 -8.41 -12.56
C GLU A 61 29.72 -7.74 -13.86
N TYR A 62 28.92 -6.84 -14.45
CA TYR A 62 29.30 -6.20 -15.71
C TYR A 62 30.39 -5.14 -15.51
N THR A 63 31.39 -5.18 -16.37
CA THR A 63 32.31 -4.06 -16.58
C THR A 63 31.57 -2.95 -17.33
N ASP A 64 31.77 -1.71 -16.89
CA ASP A 64 30.96 -0.49 -17.12
C ASP A 64 30.77 -0.10 -18.60
N THR A 65 30.07 -0.94 -19.35
CA THR A 65 29.88 -0.84 -20.81
C THR A 65 28.47 -0.32 -21.07
N GLU A 66 28.30 0.66 -21.96
CA GLU A 66 26.98 1.26 -22.24
C GLU A 66 25.94 0.20 -22.67
N GLU A 67 26.38 -0.86 -23.37
CA GLU A 67 25.51 -1.94 -23.81
C GLU A 67 24.95 -2.77 -22.64
N SER A 68 25.75 -3.03 -21.58
CA SER A 68 25.29 -3.77 -20.41
C SER A 68 24.27 -2.96 -19.62
N LEU A 69 24.47 -1.65 -19.48
CA LEU A 69 23.49 -0.73 -18.88
C LEU A 69 22.16 -0.70 -19.65
N ARG A 70 22.22 -0.67 -20.99
CA ARG A 70 21.00 -0.72 -21.83
C ARG A 70 20.25 -2.03 -21.65
N ARG A 71 20.95 -3.17 -21.62
CA ARG A 71 20.34 -4.49 -21.37
C ARG A 71 19.72 -4.58 -19.98
N ALA A 72 20.42 -4.11 -18.95
CA ALA A 72 19.90 -4.09 -17.58
C ALA A 72 18.63 -3.22 -17.48
N ARG A 73 18.64 -2.03 -18.08
CA ARG A 73 17.47 -1.13 -18.12
C ARG A 73 16.29 -1.78 -18.84
N ALA A 74 16.52 -2.42 -19.98
CA ALA A 74 15.48 -3.16 -20.69
C ALA A 74 14.91 -4.30 -19.84
N GLY A 75 15.76 -5.03 -19.10
CA GLY A 75 15.36 -6.08 -18.17
C GLY A 75 14.46 -5.58 -17.03
N VAL A 76 14.80 -4.43 -16.45
CA VAL A 76 13.96 -3.78 -15.42
C VAL A 76 12.61 -3.40 -16.00
N ILE A 77 12.56 -2.77 -17.18
CA ILE A 77 11.30 -2.35 -17.81
C ILE A 77 10.39 -3.56 -18.08
N ARG A 78 10.94 -4.65 -18.63
CA ARG A 78 10.17 -5.89 -18.89
C ARG A 78 9.65 -6.50 -17.59
N THR A 79 10.49 -6.61 -16.58
CA THR A 79 10.09 -7.15 -15.26
C THR A 79 9.01 -6.28 -14.61
N CYS A 80 9.12 -4.96 -14.72
CA CYS A 80 8.09 -4.03 -14.24
C CYS A 80 6.79 -4.07 -15.06
N ALA A 81 6.84 -4.44 -16.34
CA ALA A 81 5.65 -4.59 -17.18
C ALA A 81 4.81 -5.81 -16.78
N ASP A 82 5.47 -6.85 -16.26
CA ASP A 82 4.87 -8.07 -15.71
C ASP A 82 4.33 -7.89 -14.28
N ALA A 83 4.60 -6.75 -13.62
CA ALA A 83 4.17 -6.52 -12.26
C ALA A 83 2.62 -6.47 -12.16
N PRO A 84 2.01 -7.11 -11.15
CA PRO A 84 0.56 -7.11 -11.00
C PRO A 84 0.01 -5.68 -10.82
N PRO A 85 -1.20 -5.37 -11.31
CA PRO A 85 -1.76 -4.01 -11.29
C PRO A 85 -1.88 -3.42 -9.87
N GLY A 86 -2.11 -4.27 -8.85
CA GLY A 86 -2.12 -3.89 -7.45
C GLY A 86 -0.78 -3.36 -6.92
N TYR A 87 0.33 -3.67 -7.59
CA TYR A 87 1.68 -3.30 -7.15
C TYR A 87 1.88 -1.78 -7.09
N ARG A 88 1.21 -1.00 -7.96
CA ARG A 88 1.28 0.47 -7.93
C ARG A 88 0.62 1.09 -6.71
N ALA A 89 -0.53 0.57 -6.31
CA ALA A 89 -1.21 1.04 -5.11
C ALA A 89 -0.40 0.69 -3.87
N ALA A 90 0.12 -0.55 -3.80
CA ALA A 90 1.01 -0.97 -2.72
C ALA A 90 2.29 -0.12 -2.65
N GLN A 91 2.89 0.22 -3.79
CA GLN A 91 4.05 1.10 -3.86
C GLN A 91 3.74 2.52 -3.39
N ALA A 92 2.56 3.06 -3.73
CA ALA A 92 2.13 4.38 -3.25
C ALA A 92 1.90 4.37 -1.72
N ILE A 93 1.35 3.30 -1.16
CA ILE A 93 1.21 3.14 0.30
C ILE A 93 2.59 3.07 0.96
N ALA A 94 3.50 2.25 0.43
CA ALA A 94 4.85 2.13 0.95
C ALA A 94 5.62 3.45 0.86
N PHE A 95 5.44 4.22 -0.23
CA PHE A 95 6.01 5.54 -0.39
C PHE A 95 5.47 6.52 0.66
N ASN A 96 4.15 6.56 0.87
CA ASN A 96 3.56 7.39 1.91
C ASN A 96 4.10 7.03 3.30
N ASN A 97 4.25 5.74 3.61
CA ASN A 97 4.83 5.30 4.88
C ASN A 97 6.29 5.73 5.03
N ALA A 98 7.09 5.67 3.96
CA ALA A 98 8.46 6.17 3.98
C ALA A 98 8.50 7.68 4.20
N VAL A 99 7.66 8.44 3.48
CA VAL A 99 7.53 9.89 3.67
C VAL A 99 7.19 10.24 5.11
N ASN A 100 6.29 9.48 5.74
CA ASN A 100 5.90 9.69 7.14
C ASN A 100 7.00 9.38 8.14
N ALA A 101 7.93 8.49 7.78
CA ALA A 101 9.06 8.14 8.64
C ALA A 101 10.20 9.16 8.51
N PHE A 102 10.35 9.81 7.35
CA PHE A 102 11.46 10.72 7.06
C PHE A 102 11.14 12.21 7.27
N TYR A 103 9.87 12.62 7.16
CA TYR A 103 9.48 14.01 7.19
C TYR A 103 8.49 14.30 8.32
N ASP A 104 8.60 15.49 8.91
CA ASP A 104 7.58 16.05 9.78
C ASP A 104 6.25 16.24 9.02
N GLU A 105 5.13 16.22 9.74
CA GLU A 105 3.78 16.17 9.14
C GLU A 105 3.52 17.33 8.15
N SER A 106 4.11 18.51 8.41
CA SER A 106 4.02 19.68 7.53
C SER A 106 4.71 19.47 6.17
N ALA A 107 5.87 18.80 6.14
CA ALA A 107 6.61 18.48 4.93
C ALA A 107 6.09 17.18 4.27
N ALA A 108 5.65 16.20 5.06
CA ALA A 108 5.12 14.93 4.59
C ALA A 108 3.84 15.11 3.75
N SER A 109 2.97 16.04 4.13
CA SER A 109 1.70 16.33 3.42
C SER A 109 1.91 16.76 1.96
N GLN A 110 3.05 17.37 1.63
CA GLN A 110 3.37 17.80 0.26
C GLN A 110 3.77 16.64 -0.66
N HIS A 111 4.16 15.51 -0.08
CA HIS A 111 4.73 14.38 -0.80
C HIS A 111 3.81 13.15 -0.78
N ARG A 112 2.83 13.08 0.14
CA ARG A 112 1.85 11.99 0.20
C ARG A 112 0.95 11.94 -1.05
N TYR A 113 0.68 10.72 -1.49
CA TYR A 113 -0.31 10.41 -2.52
C TYR A 113 -1.66 10.12 -1.87
N LYS A 114 -2.75 10.68 -2.42
CA LYS A 114 -4.11 10.36 -1.99
C LYS A 114 -4.57 9.06 -2.65
N ILE A 115 -4.65 7.99 -1.87
CA ILE A 115 -5.14 6.69 -2.31
C ILE A 115 -6.59 6.54 -1.82
N GLY A 116 -7.55 6.52 -2.75
CA GLY A 116 -8.95 6.29 -2.41
C GLY A 116 -9.16 4.88 -1.86
N PHE A 117 -9.96 4.75 -0.81
CA PHE A 117 -10.28 3.45 -0.18
C PHE A 117 -10.74 2.40 -1.19
N TRP A 118 -11.70 2.76 -2.05
CA TRP A 118 -12.22 1.89 -3.11
C TRP A 118 -11.17 1.51 -4.14
N ARG A 119 -10.17 2.37 -4.38
CA ARG A 119 -9.07 2.03 -5.29
C ARG A 119 -8.17 0.95 -4.70
N GLY A 120 -7.92 0.96 -3.38
CA GLY A 120 -7.20 -0.13 -2.74
C GLY A 120 -7.92 -1.48 -2.91
N LEU A 121 -9.24 -1.48 -2.75
CA LEU A 121 -10.06 -2.70 -2.84
C LEU A 121 -10.17 -3.25 -4.28
N PHE A 122 -10.34 -2.37 -5.27
CA PHE A 122 -10.52 -2.75 -6.67
C PHE A 122 -9.23 -2.77 -7.49
N ALA A 123 -8.06 -2.55 -6.89
CA ALA A 123 -6.77 -2.51 -7.60
C ALA A 123 -6.44 -3.82 -8.34
N ASN A 124 -6.97 -4.95 -7.85
CA ASN A 124 -6.78 -6.26 -8.46
C ASN A 124 -7.76 -6.54 -9.61
N VAL A 125 -8.94 -5.91 -9.60
CA VAL A 125 -10.00 -6.13 -10.60
C VAL A 125 -9.85 -5.17 -11.77
N PHE A 126 -9.49 -3.91 -11.51
CA PHE A 126 -9.29 -2.90 -12.55
C PHE A 126 -7.81 -2.61 -12.73
N PRO A 127 -7.20 -2.97 -13.87
CA PRO A 127 -5.80 -2.68 -14.12
C PRO A 127 -5.59 -1.16 -14.19
N MET A 128 -4.94 -0.59 -13.18
CA MET A 128 -4.64 0.85 -13.08
C MET A 128 -3.48 1.29 -14.00
N ARG A 129 -3.42 0.76 -15.22
CA ARG A 129 -2.42 1.15 -16.21
C ARG A 129 -2.67 2.61 -16.62
N GLY A 130 -1.69 3.48 -16.36
CA GLY A 130 -1.75 4.90 -16.71
C GLY A 130 -2.36 5.83 -15.66
N HIS A 131 -2.89 5.29 -14.55
CA HIS A 131 -3.50 6.13 -13.52
C HIS A 131 -2.45 6.94 -12.75
N ARG A 132 -2.65 8.26 -12.63
CA ARG A 132 -1.80 9.17 -11.83
C ARG A 132 -2.51 9.48 -10.52
N PHE A 133 -1.85 9.23 -9.40
CA PHE A 133 -2.39 9.59 -8.08
C PHE A 133 -2.20 11.09 -7.85
N PRO A 134 -3.27 11.85 -7.52
CA PRO A 134 -3.12 13.23 -7.11
C PRO A 134 -2.35 13.27 -5.78
N LYS A 135 -1.42 14.22 -5.67
CA LYS A 135 -0.73 14.53 -4.41
C LYS A 135 -1.71 15.21 -3.45
N GLU A 136 -1.52 15.03 -2.16
CA GLU A 136 -2.23 15.82 -1.16
C GLU A 136 -1.88 17.30 -1.32
N GLN A 137 -2.91 18.15 -1.25
CA GLN A 137 -2.68 19.60 -1.17
C GLN A 137 -2.10 19.89 0.22
N PRO A 138 -1.04 20.71 0.31
CA PRO A 138 -0.54 21.15 1.61
C PRO A 138 -1.67 21.84 2.37
N LEU A 139 -1.87 21.44 3.63
CA LEU A 139 -2.72 22.21 4.53
C LEU A 139 -2.16 23.64 4.61
N PRO A 140 -3.01 24.68 4.60
CA PRO A 140 -2.53 26.04 4.82
C PRO A 140 -1.78 26.04 6.15
N GLN A 141 -0.50 26.42 6.11
CA GLN A 141 0.34 26.48 7.31
C GLN A 141 -0.40 27.35 8.31
N ARG A 142 -0.76 26.77 9.46
CA ARG A 142 -1.23 27.54 10.59
C ARG A 142 -0.05 28.43 10.97
N ILE A 143 -0.14 29.71 10.63
CA ILE A 143 0.81 30.70 11.12
C ILE A 143 0.53 30.76 12.61
N ASP A 144 1.27 29.95 13.36
CA ASP A 144 1.35 30.10 14.80
C ASP A 144 2.09 31.42 15.00
N ASN A 145 1.30 32.50 15.06
CA ASN A 145 1.74 33.80 15.50
C ASN A 145 2.17 33.61 16.96
N GLY A 146 3.45 33.26 17.14
CA GLY A 146 4.13 33.24 18.42
C GLY A 146 4.16 34.65 18.99
N ASN A 147 3.02 35.07 19.54
CA ASN A 147 2.92 36.14 20.51
C ASN A 147 3.18 35.51 21.88
N ASP A 148 4.37 34.93 22.05
CA ASP A 148 4.86 34.52 23.35
C ASP A 148 5.45 35.79 23.98
N GLY A 149 4.71 36.33 24.94
CA GLY A 149 4.91 37.67 25.46
C GLY A 149 6.25 37.82 26.16
N SER A 150 7.19 38.50 25.51
CA SER A 150 8.39 39.05 26.15
C SER A 150 8.11 40.27 27.04
N ASP A 151 6.84 40.67 27.19
CA ASP A 151 6.42 41.74 28.09
C ASP A 151 6.01 41.16 29.45
N ARG A 152 6.98 40.86 30.31
CA ARG A 152 6.87 40.91 31.79
C ARG A 152 8.16 40.42 32.45
N ALA A 153 9.13 41.32 32.61
CA ALA A 153 9.96 41.45 33.81
C ALA A 153 10.96 42.62 33.64
N GLY A 154 10.43 43.82 33.44
CA GLY A 154 11.12 45.02 33.89
C GLY A 154 10.33 45.55 35.08
N HIS A 155 10.89 45.39 36.29
CA HIS A 155 10.80 46.25 37.48
C HIS A 155 11.26 45.49 38.72
#